data_AF-G7WMH8-F1
#
_entry.id   AF-G7WMH8-F1
#
_cell.length_a   1.000
_cell.length_b   1.000
_cell.length_c   1.000
_cell.angle_alpha   90.00
_cell.angle_beta   90.00
_cell.angle_gamma   90.00
#
_symmetry.space_group_name_H-M   'P 1'
#
loop_
_entity.id
_entity.type
_entity.pdbx_description
1 polymer ?
#
loop_
_entity_poly.entity_id
_entity_poly.type
_entity_poly.pdbx_seq_one_letter_code
_entity_poly.pdbx_strand_id
1 'polypeptide(L)'
;MAKGLIILSYPEIKNEDIDVAELMHKIRDRVRKRRGIDSSAVGIAQINSSSSEAQSLEDEIRSDLDYINSNQNIHNENYIISSHRRIIGKFLVEGRRLVNGEVHRYVDSVISKQIELNSSSARILNRLVARIDKNTLSNIEIKNNLSRIREDIGQDISRQQHEIRAELDGQLGQVRSEFRDEISRQQHEIRAELDGQLGQVRFEFRDEISRQQHEIRAELDGQLGQVRSEFRDEISRQQQEIRAELDGQLGQVRSEFREELNRILNMLDSKDSSLSAWSKFYNNEITEDLLTLNIDYHERFISLIKEIAQKAANGMVPKLLEVGVGTATMSIYFSRYSFEVVGLDNDPNVVRNAIKVNKDLGGYAKFILMDAFDLNMFKGDYFDVAFSQGTMEHFNDAEIIEMISKQLEAAKFVIFSVPSIYYPHKEFGNERKMSKEDWEMILKKGDFNIIGLDYYKDSQHIVCVIGS
;
A
#
# COMPACT_ATOMS: atom_id res chain seq x y z
N MET A 1 -44.22 -5.94 40.39
CA MET A 1 -43.59 -7.27 40.31
C MET A 1 -42.09 -7.07 40.15
N ALA A 2 -41.34 -7.39 41.19
CA ALA A 2 -39.89 -7.30 41.21
C ALA A 2 -39.27 -8.50 40.48
N LYS A 3 -38.34 -8.26 39.56
CA LYS A 3 -37.32 -9.23 39.18
C LYS A 3 -35.98 -8.51 39.26
N GLY A 4 -35.26 -8.81 40.35
CA GLY A 4 -33.97 -8.24 40.68
C GLY A 4 -32.93 -8.63 39.65
N LEU A 5 -32.21 -7.61 39.18
CA LEU A 5 -30.98 -7.76 38.41
C LEU A 5 -29.89 -8.13 39.40
N ILE A 6 -29.53 -9.42 39.47
CA ILE A 6 -28.36 -9.87 40.23
C ILE A 6 -27.13 -9.53 39.39
N ILE A 7 -26.49 -8.40 39.72
CA ILE A 7 -25.14 -8.08 39.25
C ILE A 7 -24.21 -9.01 40.03
N LEU A 8 -23.77 -10.10 39.41
CA LEU A 8 -22.68 -10.92 39.92
C LEU A 8 -21.38 -10.11 39.78
N SER A 9 -21.00 -9.40 40.84
CA SER A 9 -19.66 -8.84 40.97
C SER A 9 -18.67 -10.02 41.00
N TYR A 10 -17.85 -10.15 39.95
CA TYR A 10 -16.69 -11.03 40.02
C TYR A 10 -15.82 -10.59 41.21
N PRO A 11 -15.36 -11.52 42.07
CA PRO A 11 -14.36 -11.16 43.07
C PRO A 11 -13.13 -10.65 42.32
N GLU A 12 -12.75 -9.40 42.57
CA GLU A 12 -11.42 -8.89 42.25
C GLU A 12 -10.42 -9.90 42.80
N ILE A 13 -9.80 -10.67 41.89
CA ILE A 13 -8.59 -11.41 42.22
C ILE A 13 -7.57 -10.34 42.52
N LYS A 14 -7.36 -10.06 43.80
CA LYS A 14 -6.17 -9.33 44.24
C LYS A 14 -4.99 -10.12 43.69
N ASN A 15 -4.32 -9.54 42.70
CA ASN A 15 -2.96 -9.89 42.35
C ASN A 15 -2.10 -9.55 43.57
N GLU A 16 -2.13 -10.41 44.58
CA GLU A 16 -0.99 -10.55 45.47
C GLU A 16 0.09 -11.15 44.58
N ASP A 17 0.99 -10.29 44.11
CA ASP A 17 2.17 -10.68 43.34
C ASP A 17 2.80 -11.90 44.02
N ILE A 18 2.65 -13.07 43.41
CA ILE A 18 3.31 -14.28 43.87
C ILE A 18 4.79 -14.01 43.66
N ASP A 19 5.52 -13.73 44.74
CA ASP A 19 6.97 -13.58 44.70
C ASP A 19 7.59 -14.92 44.32
N VAL A 20 7.82 -15.09 43.02
CA VAL A 20 8.41 -16.28 42.41
C VAL A 20 9.78 -16.57 43.03
N ALA A 21 10.51 -15.54 43.47
CA ALA A 21 11.81 -15.70 44.11
C ALA A 21 11.67 -16.31 45.51
N GLU A 22 10.70 -15.85 46.31
CA GLU A 22 10.41 -16.42 47.63
C GLU A 22 9.92 -17.87 47.53
N LEU A 23 9.06 -18.16 46.55
CA LEU A 23 8.56 -19.51 46.29
C LEU A 23 9.69 -20.46 45.85
N MET A 24 10.53 -20.03 44.91
CA MET A 24 11.70 -20.80 44.47
C MET A 24 12.71 -21.02 45.60
N HIS A 25 12.87 -20.06 46.51
CA HIS A 25 13.73 -20.20 47.68
C HIS A 25 13.18 -21.26 48.64
N LYS A 26 11.87 -21.21 48.95
CA LYS A 26 11.17 -22.21 49.78
C LYS A 26 11.23 -23.61 49.17
N ILE A 27 11.11 -23.74 47.85
CA ILE A 27 11.24 -25.02 47.13
C ILE A 27 12.68 -25.55 47.27
N ARG A 28 13.69 -24.71 47.05
CA ARG A 28 15.11 -25.07 47.14
C ARG A 28 15.49 -25.56 48.54
N ASP A 29 14.98 -24.91 49.59
CA ASP A 29 15.21 -25.30 50.98
C ASP A 29 14.55 -26.63 51.35
N ARG A 30 13.32 -26.89 50.86
CA ARG A 30 12.67 -28.19 51.05
C ARG A 30 13.40 -29.32 50.31
N VAL A 31 13.92 -29.06 49.11
CA VAL A 31 14.74 -30.02 48.35
C VAL A 31 16.08 -30.29 49.06
N ARG A 32 16.73 -29.27 49.63
CA ARG A 32 17.95 -29.43 50.45
C ARG A 32 17.69 -30.25 51.72
N LYS A 33 16.60 -29.98 52.45
CA LYS A 33 16.20 -30.77 53.63
C LYS A 33 15.91 -32.23 53.29
N ARG A 34 15.33 -32.52 52.12
CA ARG A 34 15.12 -33.91 51.66
C ARG A 34 16.42 -34.61 51.26
N ARG A 35 17.35 -33.91 50.60
CA ARG A 35 18.68 -34.47 50.24
C ARG A 35 19.60 -34.69 51.45
N GLY A 36 19.42 -33.95 52.54
CA GLY A 36 20.21 -34.09 53.77
C GLY A 36 19.84 -35.28 54.66
N ILE A 37 18.77 -36.02 54.35
CA ILE A 37 18.32 -37.19 55.13
C ILE A 37 18.89 -38.51 54.56
N ASP A 38 19.49 -38.48 53.37
CA ASP A 38 20.03 -39.68 52.69
C ASP A 38 21.49 -40.04 53.02
N SER A 39 22.15 -39.33 53.94
CA SER A 39 23.48 -39.72 54.40
C SER A 39 23.41 -40.70 55.56
N SER A 40 23.23 -41.97 55.20
CA SER A 40 23.45 -43.17 56.01
C SER A 40 24.91 -43.32 56.48
N ALA A 41 25.47 -42.31 57.15
CA ALA A 41 26.82 -42.33 57.73
C ALA A 41 26.84 -42.81 59.19
N VAL A 42 25.69 -42.82 59.88
CA VAL A 42 25.60 -43.23 61.29
C VAL A 42 25.50 -44.76 61.45
N GLY A 43 25.15 -45.51 60.39
CA GLY A 43 24.93 -46.96 60.46
C GLY A 43 26.17 -47.84 60.25
N ILE A 44 27.24 -47.33 59.63
CA ILE A 44 28.36 -48.19 59.18
C ILE A 44 29.38 -48.46 60.30
N ALA A 45 29.53 -47.54 61.26
CA ALA A 45 30.52 -47.70 62.35
C ALA A 45 30.11 -48.72 63.44
N GLN A 46 28.81 -48.95 63.67
CA GLN A 46 28.30 -49.89 64.68
C GLN A 46 28.23 -51.36 64.21
N ILE A 47 28.32 -51.60 62.90
CA ILE A 47 28.19 -52.94 62.30
C ILE A 47 29.54 -53.69 62.30
N ASN A 48 30.67 -52.97 62.29
CA ASN A 48 32.00 -53.59 62.22
C ASN A 48 32.54 -54.06 63.57
N SER A 49 32.08 -53.52 64.71
CA SER A 49 32.48 -54.02 66.04
C SER A 49 31.69 -55.26 66.47
N SER A 50 30.48 -55.46 65.92
CA SER A 50 29.57 -56.54 66.29
C SER A 50 29.83 -57.85 65.54
N SER A 51 30.61 -57.83 64.45
CA SER A 51 30.95 -59.04 63.68
C SER A 51 32.11 -59.83 64.28
N SER A 52 33.14 -59.17 64.84
CA SER A 52 34.29 -59.87 65.44
C SER A 52 33.95 -60.54 66.77
N GLU A 53 33.13 -59.89 67.60
CA GLU A 53 32.67 -60.45 68.87
C GLU A 53 31.72 -61.64 68.65
N ALA A 54 30.84 -61.56 67.65
CA ALA A 54 29.95 -62.65 67.28
C ALA A 54 30.71 -63.89 66.77
N GLN A 55 31.78 -63.68 66.02
CA GLN A 55 32.60 -64.76 65.48
C GLN A 55 33.43 -65.45 66.57
N SER A 56 34.00 -64.67 67.50
CA SER A 56 34.71 -65.20 68.68
C SER A 56 33.79 -66.07 69.54
N LEU A 57 32.55 -65.63 69.76
CA LEU A 57 31.57 -66.39 70.54
C LEU A 57 31.14 -67.69 69.84
N GLU A 58 31.01 -67.67 68.51
CA GLU A 58 30.68 -68.88 67.73
C GLU A 58 31.79 -69.93 67.81
N ASP A 59 33.06 -69.50 67.75
CA ASP A 59 34.23 -70.36 67.89
C ASP A 59 34.33 -70.96 69.30
N GLU A 60 34.04 -70.16 70.35
CA GLU A 60 33.96 -70.63 71.74
C GLU A 60 32.87 -71.70 71.93
N ILE A 61 31.66 -71.45 71.43
CA ILE A 61 30.54 -72.41 71.52
C ILE A 61 30.87 -73.73 70.82
N ARG A 62 31.55 -73.68 69.67
CA ARG A 62 31.98 -74.89 68.94
C ARG A 62 33.03 -75.67 69.72
N SER A 63 34.03 -74.99 70.27
CA SER A 63 35.07 -75.61 71.11
C SER A 63 34.48 -76.30 72.34
N ASP A 64 33.54 -75.63 73.03
CA ASP A 64 32.85 -76.20 74.20
C ASP A 64 31.99 -77.42 73.82
N LEU A 65 31.30 -77.37 72.68
CA LEU A 65 30.51 -78.49 72.18
C LEU A 65 31.37 -79.70 71.82
N ASP A 66 32.54 -79.48 71.20
CA ASP A 66 33.51 -80.52 70.87
C ASP A 66 34.10 -81.18 72.13
N TYR A 67 34.40 -80.37 73.14
CA TYR A 67 34.81 -80.86 74.46
C TYR A 67 33.72 -81.74 75.10
N ILE A 68 32.47 -81.26 75.11
CA ILE A 68 31.32 -82.02 75.63
C ILE A 68 31.15 -83.33 74.86
N ASN A 69 31.25 -83.29 73.53
CA ASN A 69 31.12 -84.46 72.67
C ASN A 69 32.21 -85.51 72.91
N SER A 70 33.45 -85.07 73.14
CA SER A 70 34.59 -85.96 73.37
C SER A 70 34.62 -86.56 74.78
N ASN A 71 34.00 -85.89 75.76
CA ASN A 71 34.04 -86.26 77.17
C ASN A 71 32.69 -86.75 77.73
N GLN A 72 31.77 -87.20 76.87
CA GLN A 72 30.47 -87.74 77.31
C GLN A 72 30.64 -89.01 78.16
N ASN A 73 31.64 -89.84 77.82
CA ASN A 73 31.99 -91.04 78.57
C ASN A 73 33.09 -90.72 79.59
N ILE A 74 32.73 -90.75 80.88
CA ILE A 74 33.65 -90.49 82.00
C ILE A 74 34.19 -91.76 82.65
N HIS A 75 33.88 -92.93 82.07
CA HIS A 75 34.33 -94.21 82.61
C HIS A 75 35.85 -94.33 82.50
N ASN A 76 36.53 -94.64 83.61
CA ASN A 76 37.98 -94.77 83.64
C ASN A 76 38.41 -96.23 83.47
N GLU A 77 38.59 -96.67 82.22
CA GLU A 77 39.05 -98.02 81.89
C GLU A 77 40.57 -98.22 82.08
N ASN A 78 41.31 -97.14 82.38
CA ASN A 78 42.78 -97.14 82.42
C ASN A 78 43.35 -97.33 83.84
N TYR A 79 42.52 -97.60 84.85
CA TYR A 79 43.00 -97.80 86.22
C TYR A 79 43.53 -99.22 86.46
N ILE A 80 44.85 -99.34 86.67
CA ILE A 80 45.52 -100.63 86.90
C ILE A 80 45.91 -100.75 88.38
N ILE A 81 45.38 -101.78 89.06
CA ILE A 81 45.78 -102.10 90.45
C ILE A 81 47.15 -102.80 90.44
N SER A 82 48.18 -102.13 90.97
CA SER A 82 49.52 -102.71 91.13
C SER A 82 50.13 -102.39 92.50
N SER A 83 51.22 -103.07 92.86
CA SER A 83 51.97 -102.81 94.10
C SER A 83 53.46 -103.04 93.90
N HIS A 84 54.28 -102.09 94.38
CA HIS A 84 55.75 -102.14 94.27
C HIS A 84 56.42 -102.84 95.47
N ARG A 85 55.65 -103.37 96.44
CA ARG A 85 56.19 -104.01 97.65
C ARG A 85 56.36 -105.52 97.48
N ARG A 86 57.59 -106.02 97.65
CA ARG A 86 57.99 -107.40 97.32
C ARG A 86 57.30 -108.50 98.16
N ILE A 87 56.95 -108.23 99.42
CA ILE A 87 56.40 -109.25 100.35
C ILE A 87 54.91 -109.00 100.62
N ILE A 88 54.56 -107.79 101.03
CA ILE A 88 53.18 -107.42 101.41
C ILE A 88 52.32 -107.08 100.15
N GLY A 89 52.93 -107.03 98.96
CA GLY A 89 52.29 -106.58 97.73
C GLY A 89 51.07 -107.38 97.30
N LYS A 90 51.11 -108.72 97.40
CA LYS A 90 49.97 -109.58 96.99
C LYS A 90 48.71 -109.31 97.83
N PHE A 91 48.87 -109.21 99.15
CA PHE A 91 47.76 -108.88 100.06
C PHE A 91 47.21 -107.47 99.82
N LEU A 92 48.08 -106.50 99.52
CA LEU A 92 47.65 -105.14 99.18
C LEU A 92 46.89 -105.07 97.85
N VAL A 93 47.32 -105.82 96.83
CA VAL A 93 46.61 -105.90 95.54
C VAL A 93 45.24 -106.54 95.73
N GLU A 94 45.15 -107.64 96.49
CA GLU A 94 43.88 -108.33 96.71
C GLU A 94 42.90 -107.50 97.57
N GLY A 95 43.40 -106.84 98.61
CA GLY A 95 42.60 -105.89 99.40
C GLY A 95 42.10 -104.71 98.55
N ARG A 96 42.94 -104.17 97.66
CA ARG A 96 42.53 -103.12 96.71
C ARG A 96 41.51 -103.63 95.70
N ARG A 97 41.61 -104.88 95.23
CA ARG A 97 40.62 -105.48 94.30
C ARG A 97 39.23 -105.62 94.93
N LEU A 98 39.17 -106.06 96.19
CA LEU A 98 37.93 -106.15 96.96
C LEU A 98 37.27 -104.78 97.14
N VAL A 99 38.04 -103.81 97.62
CA VAL A 99 37.54 -102.42 97.78
C VAL A 99 37.12 -101.85 96.43
N ASN A 100 37.92 -102.06 95.37
CA ASN A 100 37.60 -101.59 94.04
C ASN A 100 36.29 -102.21 93.52
N GLY A 101 36.09 -103.52 93.70
CA GLY A 101 34.86 -104.19 93.27
C GLY A 101 33.61 -103.71 94.00
N GLU A 102 33.71 -103.42 95.31
CA GLU A 102 32.57 -102.86 96.06
C GLU A 102 32.31 -101.40 95.69
N VAL A 103 33.36 -100.59 95.48
CA VAL A 103 33.24 -99.22 94.99
C VAL A 103 32.58 -99.19 93.60
N HIS A 104 32.98 -100.07 92.68
CA HIS A 104 32.35 -100.19 91.36
C HIS A 104 30.83 -100.45 91.48
N ARG A 105 30.39 -101.36 92.36
CA ARG A 105 28.93 -101.64 92.52
C ARG A 105 28.10 -100.41 92.88
N TYR A 106 28.62 -99.49 93.70
CA TYR A 106 27.91 -98.27 94.07
C TYR A 106 28.12 -97.14 93.06
N VAL A 107 29.32 -97.02 92.51
CA VAL A 107 29.71 -95.88 91.66
C VAL A 107 29.30 -96.09 90.19
N ASP A 108 29.30 -97.33 89.68
CA ASP A 108 28.98 -97.63 88.27
C ASP A 108 27.55 -97.22 87.90
N SER A 109 26.58 -97.35 88.81
CA SER A 109 25.22 -96.89 88.58
C SER A 109 25.14 -95.36 88.46
N VAL A 110 25.93 -94.63 89.26
CA VAL A 110 26.00 -93.16 89.20
C VAL A 110 26.74 -92.72 87.94
N ILE A 111 27.87 -93.35 87.61
CA ILE A 111 28.63 -93.11 86.38
C ILE A 111 27.75 -93.37 85.16
N SER A 112 27.00 -94.47 85.12
CA SER A 112 26.11 -94.80 84.00
C SER A 112 25.02 -93.75 83.79
N LYS A 113 24.37 -93.31 84.88
CA LYS A 113 23.37 -92.21 84.82
C LYS A 113 24.00 -90.89 84.37
N GLN A 114 25.23 -90.61 84.81
CA GLN A 114 25.96 -89.41 84.40
C GLN A 114 26.34 -89.46 82.91
N ILE A 115 26.76 -90.61 82.39
CA ILE A 115 27.02 -90.82 80.96
C ILE A 115 25.75 -90.63 80.15
N GLU A 116 24.61 -91.19 80.60
CA GLU A 116 23.33 -91.01 79.93
C GLU A 116 22.87 -89.55 79.91
N LEU A 117 23.03 -88.83 81.03
CA LEU A 117 22.76 -87.41 81.13
C LEU A 117 23.67 -86.59 80.21
N ASN A 118 24.99 -86.82 80.25
CA ASN A 118 25.96 -86.15 79.39
C ASN A 118 25.65 -86.38 77.91
N SER A 119 25.40 -87.64 77.52
CA SER A 119 25.06 -88.02 76.15
C SER A 119 23.74 -87.38 75.68
N SER A 120 22.74 -87.31 76.57
CA SER A 120 21.46 -86.67 76.25
C SER A 120 21.58 -85.15 76.13
N SER A 121 22.31 -84.51 77.05
CA SER A 121 22.62 -83.08 77.00
C SER A 121 23.37 -82.72 75.72
N ALA A 122 24.40 -83.49 75.37
CA ALA A 122 25.15 -83.27 74.14
C ALA A 122 24.28 -83.43 72.89
N ARG A 123 23.42 -84.45 72.81
CA ARG A 123 22.45 -84.58 71.70
C ARG A 123 21.53 -83.37 71.57
N ILE A 124 21.02 -82.86 72.69
CA ILE A 124 20.14 -81.68 72.70
C ILE A 124 20.92 -80.45 72.24
N LEU A 125 22.13 -80.22 72.78
CA LEU A 125 22.99 -79.10 72.41
C LEU A 125 23.35 -79.13 70.91
N ASN A 126 23.76 -80.27 70.38
CA ASN A 126 24.03 -80.43 68.94
C ASN A 126 22.78 -80.10 68.09
N ARG A 127 21.59 -80.53 68.51
CA ARG A 127 20.33 -80.19 67.81
C ARG A 127 20.00 -78.70 67.90
N LEU A 128 20.27 -78.06 69.03
CA LEU A 128 20.06 -76.63 69.23
C LEU A 128 20.99 -75.82 68.33
N VAL A 129 22.28 -76.14 68.30
CA VAL A 129 23.28 -75.50 67.43
C VAL A 129 22.86 -75.65 65.96
N ALA A 130 22.54 -76.87 65.50
CA ALA A 130 22.08 -77.07 64.12
C ALA A 130 20.82 -76.27 63.76
N ARG A 131 19.91 -76.06 64.73
CA ARG A 131 18.70 -75.23 64.52
C ARG A 131 19.04 -73.74 64.49
N ILE A 132 19.99 -73.29 65.31
CA ILE A 132 20.49 -71.91 65.30
C ILE A 132 21.15 -71.61 63.95
N ASP A 133 22.03 -72.49 63.46
CA ASP A 133 22.70 -72.32 62.15
C ASP A 133 21.68 -72.22 61.02
N LYS A 134 20.67 -73.10 61.03
CA LYS A 134 19.56 -73.05 60.05
C LYS A 134 18.79 -71.72 60.11
N ASN A 135 18.52 -71.21 61.31
CA ASN A 135 17.85 -69.92 61.49
C ASN A 135 18.74 -68.75 61.03
N THR A 136 20.05 -68.81 61.28
CA THR A 136 21.02 -67.82 60.80
C THR A 136 21.03 -67.76 59.27
N LEU A 137 21.09 -68.90 58.60
CA LEU A 137 21.00 -68.98 57.14
C LEU A 137 19.67 -68.43 56.62
N SER A 138 18.55 -68.81 57.25
CA SER A 138 17.22 -68.30 56.89
C SER A 138 17.12 -66.77 57.06
N ASN A 139 17.72 -66.22 58.12
CA ASN A 139 17.76 -64.78 58.35
C ASN A 139 18.61 -64.05 57.31
N ILE A 140 19.73 -64.64 56.86
CA ILE A 140 20.54 -64.10 55.76
C ILE A 140 19.72 -64.08 54.46
N GLU A 141 19.00 -65.16 54.16
CA GLU A 141 18.12 -65.24 52.99
C GLU A 141 17.00 -64.19 53.04
N ILE A 142 16.32 -64.04 54.18
CA ILE A 142 15.29 -63.01 54.39
C ILE A 142 15.88 -61.61 54.18
N LYS A 143 17.06 -61.31 54.73
CA LYS A 143 17.74 -60.02 54.52
C LYS A 143 18.03 -59.76 53.05
N ASN A 144 18.51 -60.77 52.32
CA ASN A 144 18.78 -60.65 50.88
C ASN A 144 17.49 -60.41 50.09
N ASN A 145 16.41 -61.13 50.41
CA ASN A 145 15.10 -60.93 49.79
C ASN A 145 14.53 -59.53 50.09
N LEU A 146 14.65 -59.04 51.32
CA LEU A 146 14.24 -57.68 51.69
C LEU A 146 15.04 -56.61 50.92
N SER A 147 16.34 -56.81 50.74
CA SER A 147 17.18 -55.90 49.94
C SER A 147 16.73 -55.86 48.48
N ARG A 148 16.44 -57.03 47.88
CA ARG A 148 15.89 -57.13 46.51
C ARG A 148 14.54 -56.44 46.38
N ILE A 149 13.60 -56.75 47.27
CA ILE A 149 12.27 -56.11 47.27
C ILE A 149 12.38 -54.59 47.42
N ARG A 150 13.29 -54.09 48.26
CA ARG A 150 13.52 -52.66 48.41
C ARG A 150 14.04 -52.03 47.11
N GLU A 151 14.96 -52.70 46.44
CA GLU A 151 15.50 -52.25 45.16
C GLU A 151 14.40 -52.23 44.08
N ASP A 152 13.64 -53.32 43.95
CA ASP A 152 12.54 -53.44 43.00
C ASP A 152 11.47 -52.35 43.22
N ILE A 153 11.04 -52.14 44.47
CA ILE A 153 10.10 -51.05 44.82
C ILE A 153 10.70 -49.68 44.48
N GLY A 154 11.99 -49.47 44.76
CA GLY A 154 12.68 -48.23 44.41
C GLY A 154 12.65 -47.96 42.90
N GLN A 155 12.94 -48.98 42.09
CA GLN A 155 12.91 -48.91 40.63
C GLN A 155 11.48 -48.69 40.10
N ASP A 156 10.49 -49.41 40.63
CA ASP A 156 9.09 -49.25 40.25
C ASP A 156 8.56 -47.84 40.57
N ILE A 157 8.89 -47.31 41.76
CA ILE A 157 8.53 -45.93 42.13
C ILE A 157 9.19 -44.95 41.16
N SER A 158 10.48 -45.12 40.84
CA SER A 158 11.17 -44.26 39.88
C SER A 158 10.53 -44.32 38.49
N ARG A 159 10.14 -45.51 38.03
CA ARG A 159 9.45 -45.69 36.75
C ARG A 159 8.09 -44.99 36.75
N GLN A 160 7.26 -45.23 37.76
CA GLN A 160 5.95 -44.59 37.89
C GLN A 160 6.06 -43.06 37.96
N GLN A 161 7.05 -42.53 38.69
CA GLN A 161 7.31 -41.08 38.74
C GLN A 161 7.68 -40.51 37.37
N HIS A 162 8.47 -41.24 36.56
CA HIS A 162 8.79 -40.83 35.20
C HIS A 162 7.58 -40.87 34.27
N GLU A 163 6.77 -41.94 34.33
CA GLU A 163 5.54 -42.09 33.54
C GLU A 163 4.54 -40.97 33.84
N ILE A 164 4.25 -40.72 35.13
CA ILE A 164 3.34 -39.66 35.56
C ILE A 164 3.82 -38.28 35.08
N ARG A 165 5.13 -38.00 35.16
CA ARG A 165 5.68 -36.72 34.68
C ARG A 165 5.54 -36.58 33.16
N ALA A 166 5.87 -37.62 32.41
CA ALA A 166 5.76 -37.60 30.96
C ALA A 166 4.30 -37.40 30.51
N GLU A 167 3.36 -38.06 31.18
CA GLU A 167 1.93 -37.90 30.90
C GLU A 167 1.44 -36.47 31.23
N LEU A 168 1.81 -35.94 32.40
CA LEU A 168 1.46 -34.57 32.79
C LEU A 168 2.07 -33.54 31.84
N ASP A 169 3.33 -33.69 31.44
CA ASP A 169 3.99 -32.79 30.49
C ASP A 169 3.31 -32.86 29.11
N GLY A 170 2.91 -34.05 28.66
CA GLY A 170 2.14 -34.25 27.44
C GLY A 170 0.77 -33.57 27.47
N GLN A 171 -0.02 -33.82 28.52
CA GLN A 171 -1.34 -33.20 28.71
C GLN A 171 -1.24 -31.68 28.83
N LEU A 172 -0.28 -31.17 29.60
CA LEU A 172 -0.03 -29.74 29.74
C LEU A 172 0.39 -29.10 28.40
N GLY A 173 1.22 -29.81 27.62
CA GLY A 173 1.60 -29.41 26.27
C GLY A 173 0.40 -29.31 25.32
N GLN A 174 -0.48 -30.31 25.35
CA GLN A 174 -1.71 -30.32 24.55
C GLN A 174 -2.62 -29.16 24.92
N VAL A 175 -2.93 -28.99 26.22
CA VAL A 175 -3.78 -27.90 26.72
C VAL A 175 -3.20 -26.54 26.33
N ARG A 176 -1.88 -26.34 26.45
CA ARG A 176 -1.22 -25.10 26.01
C ARG A 176 -1.34 -24.84 24.51
N SER A 177 -1.30 -25.88 23.68
CA SER A 177 -1.50 -25.75 22.24
C SER A 177 -2.93 -25.35 21.92
N GLU A 178 -3.91 -26.05 22.52
CA GLU A 178 -5.34 -25.78 22.33
C GLU A 178 -5.68 -24.33 22.73
N PHE A 179 -5.23 -23.87 23.90
CA PHE A 179 -5.42 -22.48 24.32
C PHE A 179 -4.75 -21.47 23.37
N ARG A 180 -3.56 -21.77 22.84
CA ARG A 180 -2.88 -20.89 21.88
C ARG A 180 -3.67 -20.79 20.57
N ASP A 181 -4.19 -21.92 20.09
CA ASP A 181 -4.95 -21.97 18.85
C ASP A 181 -6.30 -21.25 19.01
N GLU A 182 -6.98 -21.43 20.15
CA GLU A 182 -8.22 -20.75 20.51
C GLU A 182 -8.03 -19.22 20.55
N ILE A 183 -7.00 -18.74 21.26
CA ILE A 183 -6.64 -17.32 21.30
C ILE A 183 -6.36 -16.77 19.90
N SER A 184 -5.66 -17.55 19.06
CA SER A 184 -5.34 -17.14 17.69
C SER A 184 -6.59 -17.02 16.82
N ARG A 185 -7.55 -17.95 16.97
CA ARG A 185 -8.85 -17.87 16.27
C ARG A 185 -9.64 -16.65 16.74
N GLN A 186 -9.79 -16.46 18.05
CA GLN A 186 -10.52 -15.31 18.60
C GLN A 186 -9.91 -13.98 18.15
N GLN A 187 -8.57 -13.86 18.13
CA GLN A 187 -7.88 -12.68 17.57
C GLN A 187 -8.22 -12.45 16.10
N HIS A 188 -8.29 -13.51 15.29
CA HIS A 188 -8.63 -13.41 13.88
C HIS A 188 -10.10 -13.01 13.67
N GLU A 189 -11.02 -13.61 14.41
CA GLU A 189 -12.45 -13.29 14.37
C GLU A 189 -12.70 -11.84 14.77
N ILE A 190 -12.12 -11.38 15.88
CA ILE A 190 -12.25 -9.99 16.33
C ILE A 190 -11.71 -9.01 15.29
N ARG A 191 -10.57 -9.30 14.65
CA ARG A 191 -10.02 -8.44 13.58
C ARG A 191 -10.93 -8.40 12.37
N ALA A 192 -11.43 -9.55 11.92
CA ALA A 192 -12.32 -9.63 10.78
C ALA A 192 -13.63 -8.87 11.02
N GLU A 193 -14.19 -8.98 12.23
CA GLU A 193 -15.39 -8.23 12.63
C GLU A 193 -15.13 -6.72 12.66
N LEU A 194 -14.02 -6.28 13.27
CA LEU A 194 -13.64 -4.86 13.30
C LEU A 194 -13.40 -4.30 11.89
N ASP A 195 -12.70 -5.03 11.02
CA ASP A 195 -12.46 -4.61 9.64
C ASP A 195 -13.77 -4.51 8.86
N GLY A 196 -14.71 -5.44 9.09
CA GLY A 196 -16.05 -5.40 8.51
C GLY A 196 -16.86 -4.19 8.96
N GLN A 197 -16.95 -3.96 10.27
CA GLN A 197 -17.66 -2.80 10.85
C GLN A 197 -17.04 -1.47 10.39
N LEU A 198 -15.71 -1.37 10.39
CA LEU A 198 -15.00 -0.17 9.95
C LEU A 198 -15.17 0.06 8.44
N GLY A 199 -15.23 -1.02 7.64
CA GLY A 199 -15.58 -0.97 6.23
C GLY A 199 -16.99 -0.42 6.00
N GLN A 200 -17.97 -0.90 6.79
CA GLN A 200 -19.35 -0.42 6.74
C GLN A 200 -19.45 1.07 7.11
N VAL A 201 -18.85 1.49 8.21
CA VAL A 201 -18.84 2.89 8.64
C VAL A 201 -18.21 3.79 7.57
N ARG A 202 -17.09 3.37 6.96
CA ARG A 202 -16.46 4.11 5.85
C ARG A 202 -17.36 4.22 4.62
N PHE A 203 -18.12 3.18 4.31
CA PHE A 203 -19.06 3.18 3.21
C PHE A 203 -20.21 4.15 3.48
N GLU A 204 -20.85 4.05 4.65
CA GLU A 204 -21.94 4.94 5.07
C GLU A 204 -21.50 6.40 5.07
N PHE A 205 -20.32 6.71 5.62
CA PHE A 205 -19.80 8.08 5.64
C PHE A 205 -19.51 8.62 4.24
N ARG A 206 -19.00 7.78 3.32
CA ARG A 206 -18.75 8.17 1.93
C ARG A 206 -20.05 8.43 1.18
N ASP A 207 -21.06 7.60 1.41
CA ASP A 207 -22.39 7.76 0.80
C ASP A 207 -23.07 9.04 1.29
N GLU A 208 -23.05 9.30 2.62
CA GLU A 208 -23.59 10.52 3.22
C GLU A 208 -22.90 11.78 2.65
N ILE A 209 -21.57 11.79 2.57
CA ILE A 209 -20.82 12.90 1.96
C ILE A 209 -21.23 13.11 0.50
N SER A 210 -21.40 12.03 -0.25
CA SER A 210 -21.78 12.11 -1.66
C SER A 210 -23.20 12.68 -1.82
N ARG A 211 -24.13 12.28 -0.94
CA ARG A 211 -25.49 12.83 -0.90
C ARG A 211 -25.49 14.31 -0.55
N GLN A 212 -24.76 14.71 0.50
CA GLN A 212 -24.64 16.11 0.88
C GLN A 212 -24.01 16.97 -0.22
N GLN A 213 -22.99 16.48 -0.92
CA GLN A 213 -22.42 17.20 -2.06
C GLN A 213 -23.42 17.37 -3.20
N HIS A 214 -24.25 16.37 -3.46
CA HIS A 214 -25.30 16.46 -4.48
C HIS A 214 -26.38 17.47 -4.08
N GLU A 215 -26.84 17.43 -2.83
CA GLU A 215 -27.82 18.37 -2.27
C GLU A 215 -27.30 19.83 -2.35
N ILE A 216 -26.07 20.08 -1.91
CA ILE A 216 -25.44 21.41 -1.97
C ILE A 216 -25.32 21.91 -3.41
N ARG A 217 -24.91 21.05 -4.36
CA ARG A 217 -24.83 21.44 -5.78
C ARG A 217 -26.19 21.77 -6.35
N ALA A 218 -27.20 20.96 -6.08
CA ALA A 218 -28.56 21.21 -6.54
C ALA A 218 -29.13 22.53 -5.99
N GLU A 219 -28.86 22.83 -4.70
CA GLU A 219 -29.27 24.08 -4.09
C GLU A 219 -28.55 25.29 -4.72
N LEU A 220 -27.23 25.21 -4.91
CA LEU A 220 -26.44 26.25 -5.56
C LEU A 220 -26.88 26.49 -7.01
N ASP A 221 -27.12 25.43 -7.78
CA ASP A 221 -27.61 25.54 -9.16
C ASP A 221 -29.00 26.19 -9.20
N GLY A 222 -29.87 25.85 -8.24
CA GLY A 222 -31.18 26.47 -8.08
C GLY A 222 -31.08 27.97 -7.76
N GLN A 223 -30.31 28.34 -6.75
CA GLN A 223 -30.08 29.74 -6.37
C GLN A 223 -29.45 30.55 -7.52
N LEU A 224 -28.45 29.99 -8.19
CA LEU A 224 -27.78 30.64 -9.31
C LEU A 224 -28.70 30.77 -10.53
N GLY A 225 -29.57 29.79 -10.76
CA GLY A 225 -30.65 29.88 -11.74
C GLY A 225 -31.62 31.01 -11.44
N GLN A 226 -32.03 31.17 -10.17
CA GLN A 226 -32.90 32.25 -9.73
C GLN A 226 -32.23 33.62 -9.94
N VAL A 227 -31.01 33.80 -9.46
CA VAL A 227 -30.23 35.05 -9.63
C VAL A 227 -30.10 35.42 -11.11
N ARG A 228 -29.79 34.44 -11.97
CA ARG A 228 -29.71 34.67 -13.43
C ARG A 228 -31.04 35.12 -14.03
N SER A 229 -32.17 34.58 -13.56
CA SER A 229 -33.49 35.02 -14.00
C SER A 229 -33.78 36.45 -13.56
N GLU A 230 -33.54 36.76 -12.28
CA GLU A 230 -33.72 38.11 -11.73
C GLU A 230 -32.89 39.15 -12.49
N PHE A 231 -31.60 38.88 -12.75
CA PHE A 231 -30.76 39.76 -13.57
C PHE A 231 -31.27 39.91 -15.01
N ARG A 232 -31.75 38.82 -15.63
CA ARG A 232 -32.31 38.88 -16.99
C ARG A 232 -33.54 39.77 -17.04
N ASP A 233 -34.43 39.64 -16.05
CA ASP A 233 -35.65 40.42 -15.96
C ASP A 233 -35.32 41.90 -15.69
N GLU A 234 -34.37 42.19 -14.80
CA GLU A 234 -33.86 43.53 -14.51
C GLU A 234 -33.27 44.20 -15.77
N ILE A 235 -32.41 43.50 -16.50
CA ILE A 235 -31.82 43.98 -17.77
C ILE A 235 -32.92 44.24 -18.80
N SER A 236 -33.91 43.33 -18.91
CA SER A 236 -35.02 43.49 -19.85
C SER A 236 -35.86 44.73 -19.53
N ARG A 237 -36.10 44.99 -18.24
CA ARG A 237 -36.79 46.20 -17.77
C ARG A 237 -36.00 47.46 -18.10
N GLN A 238 -34.69 47.49 -17.79
CA GLN A 238 -33.81 48.61 -18.14
C GLN A 238 -33.75 48.87 -19.64
N GLN A 239 -33.68 47.82 -20.46
CA GLN A 239 -33.69 47.94 -21.93
C GLN A 239 -35.01 48.54 -22.45
N GLN A 240 -36.15 48.18 -21.86
CA GLN A 240 -37.44 48.78 -22.20
C GLN A 240 -37.52 50.25 -21.78
N GLU A 241 -37.06 50.60 -20.58
CA GLU A 241 -37.01 51.98 -20.09
C GLU A 241 -36.14 52.87 -20.99
N ILE A 242 -34.91 52.42 -21.30
CA ILE A 242 -34.00 53.14 -22.21
C ILE A 242 -34.62 53.31 -23.60
N ARG A 243 -35.26 52.27 -24.15
CA ARG A 243 -35.94 52.37 -25.46
C ARG A 243 -37.07 53.39 -25.43
N ALA A 244 -37.90 53.38 -24.39
CA ALA A 244 -38.99 54.33 -24.26
C ALA A 244 -38.47 55.78 -24.14
N GLU A 245 -37.39 55.99 -23.39
CA GLU A 245 -36.74 57.30 -23.26
C GLU A 245 -36.14 57.76 -24.59
N LEU A 246 -35.40 56.88 -25.28
CA LEU A 246 -34.86 57.17 -26.61
C LEU A 246 -35.96 57.47 -27.63
N ASP A 247 -37.03 56.68 -27.68
CA ASP A 247 -38.16 56.93 -28.58
C ASP A 247 -38.82 58.29 -28.28
N GLY A 248 -38.93 58.67 -27.01
CA GLY A 248 -39.39 59.99 -26.57
C GLY A 248 -38.48 61.11 -27.06
N GLN A 249 -37.17 61.02 -26.78
CA GLN A 249 -36.17 62.00 -27.22
C GLN A 249 -36.10 62.10 -28.75
N LEU A 250 -36.13 60.98 -29.46
CA LEU A 250 -36.07 60.91 -30.91
C LEU A 250 -37.35 61.44 -31.55
N GLY A 251 -38.51 61.23 -30.90
CA GLY A 251 -39.76 61.90 -31.24
C GLY A 251 -39.66 63.42 -31.13
N GLN A 252 -39.03 63.92 -30.07
CA GLN A 252 -38.78 65.35 -29.87
C GLN A 252 -37.82 65.91 -30.92
N VAL A 253 -36.65 65.29 -31.12
CA VAL A 253 -35.68 65.67 -32.16
C VAL A 253 -36.31 65.63 -33.55
N ARG A 254 -37.14 64.65 -33.88
CA ARG A 254 -37.87 64.60 -35.15
C ARG A 254 -38.83 65.77 -35.31
N SER A 255 -39.49 66.21 -34.24
CA SER A 255 -40.36 67.39 -34.28
C SER A 255 -39.54 68.66 -34.54
N GLU A 256 -38.47 68.86 -33.77
CA GLU A 256 -37.54 69.99 -33.93
C GLU A 256 -36.91 70.00 -35.33
N PHE A 257 -36.42 68.86 -35.81
CA PHE A 257 -35.83 68.72 -37.14
C PHE A 257 -36.86 68.87 -38.26
N ARG A 258 -38.14 68.52 -38.04
CA ARG A 258 -39.21 68.80 -39.01
C ARG A 258 -39.49 70.30 -39.09
N GLU A 259 -39.47 71.01 -37.97
CA GLU A 259 -39.53 72.47 -37.96
C GLU A 259 -38.30 73.08 -38.66
N GLU A 260 -37.11 72.59 -38.36
CA GLU A 260 -35.84 73.01 -38.96
C GLU A 260 -35.81 72.69 -40.47
N LEU A 261 -36.25 71.51 -40.90
CA LEU A 261 -36.40 71.13 -42.30
C LEU A 261 -37.43 71.98 -43.00
N ASN A 262 -38.54 72.35 -42.36
CA ASN A 262 -39.46 73.31 -42.96
C ASN A 262 -38.78 74.67 -43.15
N ARG A 263 -37.91 75.11 -42.22
CA ARG A 263 -37.06 76.31 -42.41
C ARG A 263 -36.03 76.13 -43.52
N ILE A 264 -35.39 74.96 -43.59
CA ILE A 264 -34.33 74.66 -44.55
C ILE A 264 -34.89 74.32 -45.93
N LEU A 265 -36.03 73.67 -46.10
CA LEU A 265 -36.72 73.51 -47.40
C LEU A 265 -37.08 74.87 -47.99
N ASN A 266 -37.41 75.85 -47.13
CA ASN A 266 -37.53 77.24 -47.55
C ASN A 266 -36.16 77.87 -47.95
N MET A 267 -35.02 77.27 -47.57
CA MET A 267 -33.66 77.69 -47.95
C MET A 267 -33.02 76.85 -49.08
N LEU A 268 -33.32 75.55 -49.19
CA LEU A 268 -32.73 74.53 -50.07
C LEU A 268 -33.56 74.26 -51.34
N ASP A 269 -34.52 75.13 -51.65
CA ASP A 269 -34.77 75.53 -53.05
C ASP A 269 -33.47 76.09 -53.71
N SER A 270 -32.37 76.19 -52.95
CA SER A 270 -31.00 76.37 -53.41
C SER A 270 -30.06 75.20 -53.04
N LYS A 271 -29.83 74.30 -54.02
CA LYS A 271 -28.64 73.45 -54.26
C LYS A 271 -28.52 72.02 -53.65
N ASP A 272 -27.91 71.16 -54.50
CA ASP A 272 -27.76 69.70 -54.47
C ASP A 272 -26.28 69.23 -54.33
N SER A 273 -26.12 67.92 -54.09
CA SER A 273 -25.08 67.01 -53.57
C SER A 273 -23.93 66.50 -54.50
N SER A 274 -22.94 65.71 -53.98
CA SER A 274 -22.00 64.87 -54.80
C SER A 274 -21.27 63.67 -54.07
N LEU A 275 -20.79 62.66 -54.84
CA LEU A 275 -20.20 61.33 -54.52
C LEU A 275 -18.63 61.21 -54.66
N SER A 276 -17.97 60.14 -54.12
CA SER A 276 -16.49 59.93 -54.01
C SER A 276 -15.78 59.15 -55.17
N ALA A 277 -14.43 58.97 -55.10
CA ALA A 277 -13.52 58.64 -56.22
C ALA A 277 -13.20 57.15 -56.50
N TRP A 278 -13.15 56.25 -55.49
CA TRP A 278 -12.78 54.83 -55.68
C TRP A 278 -13.86 54.00 -56.38
N SER A 279 -15.13 54.30 -56.10
CA SER A 279 -16.31 53.84 -56.82
C SER A 279 -16.24 54.02 -58.34
N LYS A 280 -15.46 54.98 -58.84
CA LYS A 280 -15.28 55.20 -60.29
C LYS A 280 -14.25 54.27 -60.94
N PHE A 281 -13.29 53.75 -60.17
CA PHE A 281 -12.20 52.92 -60.68
C PHE A 281 -12.64 51.47 -60.95
N TYR A 282 -13.42 50.88 -60.03
CA TYR A 282 -13.94 49.51 -60.13
C TYR A 282 -15.30 49.39 -60.82
N ASN A 283 -15.68 50.36 -61.66
CA ASN A 283 -17.00 50.42 -62.29
C ASN A 283 -17.09 49.69 -63.64
N ASN A 284 -16.04 48.98 -64.04
CA ASN A 284 -16.02 48.17 -65.26
C ASN A 284 -16.61 46.77 -64.99
N GLU A 285 -17.28 46.21 -65.99
CA GLU A 285 -17.87 44.87 -65.92
C GLU A 285 -16.76 43.79 -65.86
N ILE A 286 -16.85 42.89 -64.86
CA ILE A 286 -15.91 41.77 -64.68
C ILE A 286 -16.52 40.51 -65.30
N THR A 287 -15.82 39.93 -66.28
CA THR A 287 -16.23 38.72 -67.00
C THR A 287 -15.40 37.50 -66.60
N GLU A 288 -15.84 36.30 -67.01
CA GLU A 288 -15.10 35.04 -66.79
C GLU A 288 -13.68 35.07 -67.41
N ASP A 289 -13.53 35.70 -68.58
CA ASP A 289 -12.24 35.85 -69.25
C ASP A 289 -11.30 36.76 -68.45
N LEU A 290 -11.81 37.87 -67.89
CA LEU A 290 -11.02 38.78 -67.05
C LEU A 290 -10.62 38.12 -65.74
N LEU A 291 -11.51 37.34 -65.13
CA LEU A 291 -11.18 36.55 -63.95
C LEU A 291 -10.04 35.58 -64.28
N THR A 292 -10.16 34.79 -65.35
CA THR A 292 -9.15 33.80 -65.75
C THR A 292 -7.81 34.48 -66.02
N LEU A 293 -7.81 35.58 -66.78
CA LEU A 293 -6.60 36.34 -67.08
C LEU A 293 -5.93 36.85 -65.80
N ASN A 294 -6.69 37.33 -64.81
CA ASN A 294 -6.13 37.82 -63.55
C ASN A 294 -5.51 36.68 -62.72
N ILE A 295 -6.17 35.52 -62.67
CA ILE A 295 -5.65 34.33 -61.99
C ILE A 295 -4.37 33.82 -62.64
N ASP A 296 -4.32 33.74 -63.97
CA ASP A 296 -3.15 33.30 -64.71
C ASP A 296 -1.98 34.28 -64.57
N TYR A 297 -2.28 35.59 -64.58
CA TYR A 297 -1.26 36.62 -64.38
C TYR A 297 -0.59 36.49 -62.99
N HIS A 298 -1.37 36.11 -61.98
CA HIS A 298 -0.93 35.90 -60.60
C HIS A 298 -0.74 34.41 -60.22
N GLU A 299 -0.52 33.51 -61.19
CA GLU A 299 -0.51 32.05 -60.97
C GLU A 299 0.43 31.62 -59.82
N ARG A 300 1.61 32.25 -59.71
CA ARG A 300 2.57 31.96 -58.63
C ARG A 300 2.02 32.32 -57.26
N PHE A 301 1.38 33.48 -57.13
CA PHE A 301 0.75 33.94 -55.90
C PHE A 301 -0.44 33.05 -55.51
N ILE A 302 -1.31 32.75 -56.48
CA ILE A 302 -2.45 31.85 -56.29
C ILE A 302 -2.00 30.45 -55.83
N SER A 303 -0.99 29.88 -56.48
CA SER A 303 -0.45 28.56 -56.13
C SER A 303 0.13 28.53 -54.72
N LEU A 304 0.81 29.60 -54.31
CA LEU A 304 1.40 29.71 -52.98
C LEU A 304 0.33 29.77 -51.88
N ILE A 305 -0.74 30.56 -52.10
CA ILE A 305 -1.89 30.59 -51.20
C ILE A 305 -2.52 29.21 -51.08
N LYS A 306 -2.75 28.50 -52.21
CA LYS A 306 -3.33 27.15 -52.19
C LYS A 306 -2.48 26.19 -51.35
N GLU A 307 -1.17 26.15 -51.61
CA GLU A 307 -0.27 25.22 -50.94
C GLU A 307 -0.22 25.46 -49.42
N ILE A 308 -0.07 26.73 -49.02
CA ILE A 308 0.05 27.08 -47.60
C ILE A 308 -1.29 26.88 -46.89
N ALA A 309 -2.40 27.32 -47.46
CA ALA A 309 -3.72 27.15 -46.87
C ALA A 309 -4.09 25.67 -46.72
N GLN A 310 -3.81 24.82 -47.72
CA GLN A 310 -4.06 23.38 -47.63
C GLN A 310 -3.24 22.70 -46.53
N LYS A 311 -1.98 23.08 -46.36
CA LYS A 311 -1.13 22.58 -45.26
C LYS A 311 -1.64 23.07 -43.91
N ALA A 312 -1.97 24.35 -43.81
CA ALA A 312 -2.42 25.00 -42.57
C ALA A 312 -3.79 24.47 -42.08
N ALA A 313 -4.67 24.10 -43.01
CA ALA A 313 -5.99 23.54 -42.73
C ALA A 313 -5.94 22.07 -42.24
N ASN A 314 -4.80 21.38 -42.38
CA ASN A 314 -4.57 20.02 -41.87
C ASN A 314 -5.68 19.02 -42.24
N GLY A 315 -6.03 18.95 -43.53
CA GLY A 315 -7.05 18.04 -44.06
C GLY A 315 -8.49 18.57 -43.97
N MET A 316 -8.70 19.75 -43.42
CA MET A 316 -9.98 20.48 -43.47
C MET A 316 -10.07 21.35 -44.73
N VAL A 317 -11.29 21.81 -45.07
CA VAL A 317 -11.51 22.83 -46.11
C VAL A 317 -10.82 24.13 -45.67
N PRO A 318 -9.83 24.67 -46.43
CA PRO A 318 -9.09 25.82 -45.96
C PRO A 318 -9.91 27.10 -45.99
N LYS A 319 -9.69 27.96 -44.99
CA LYS A 319 -10.38 29.24 -44.83
C LYS A 319 -9.47 30.40 -45.23
N LEU A 320 -9.93 31.22 -46.15
CA LEU A 320 -9.21 32.36 -46.69
C LEU A 320 -9.89 33.68 -46.35
N LEU A 321 -9.09 34.69 -46.04
CA LEU A 321 -9.50 36.09 -45.92
C LEU A 321 -8.83 36.93 -47.01
N GLU A 322 -9.57 37.59 -47.89
CA GLU A 322 -9.03 38.59 -48.82
C GLU A 322 -9.20 40.00 -48.24
N VAL A 323 -8.10 40.73 -48.07
CA VAL A 323 -8.06 42.10 -47.54
C VAL A 323 -7.88 43.11 -48.69
N GLY A 324 -8.91 43.92 -48.93
CA GLY A 324 -8.96 44.81 -50.09
C GLY A 324 -9.42 44.04 -51.33
N VAL A 325 -10.72 43.75 -51.40
CA VAL A 325 -11.27 42.80 -52.37
C VAL A 325 -11.16 43.28 -53.83
N GLY A 326 -11.21 44.60 -54.07
CA GLY A 326 -11.20 45.19 -55.40
C GLY A 326 -12.24 44.54 -56.34
N THR A 327 -11.76 43.84 -57.36
CA THR A 327 -12.62 43.17 -58.37
C THR A 327 -13.21 41.83 -57.92
N ALA A 328 -12.78 41.30 -56.78
CA ALA A 328 -13.18 40.02 -56.19
C ALA A 328 -12.83 38.75 -56.99
N THR A 329 -12.07 38.86 -58.08
CA THR A 329 -11.76 37.72 -58.95
C THR A 329 -11.02 36.59 -58.22
N MET A 330 -10.10 36.92 -57.30
CA MET A 330 -9.36 35.92 -56.53
C MET A 330 -10.27 35.22 -55.50
N SER A 331 -11.06 35.99 -54.74
CA SER A 331 -12.08 35.43 -53.85
C SER A 331 -13.03 34.46 -54.56
N ILE A 332 -13.56 34.88 -55.72
CA ILE A 332 -14.47 34.06 -56.54
C ILE A 332 -13.77 32.79 -56.98
N TYR A 333 -12.56 32.91 -57.54
CA TYR A 333 -11.78 31.76 -57.98
C TYR A 333 -11.60 30.73 -56.87
N PHE A 334 -11.06 31.13 -55.71
CA PHE A 334 -10.84 30.21 -54.59
C PHE A 334 -12.15 29.57 -54.10
N SER A 335 -13.23 30.35 -53.99
CA SER A 335 -14.52 29.84 -53.50
C SER A 335 -15.12 28.75 -54.39
N ARG A 336 -14.74 28.68 -55.67
CA ARG A 336 -15.13 27.60 -56.58
C ARG A 336 -14.33 26.31 -56.39
N TYR A 337 -13.19 26.36 -55.70
CA TYR A 337 -12.25 25.25 -55.54
C TYR A 337 -12.07 24.80 -54.08
N SER A 338 -13.14 24.37 -53.39
CA SER A 338 -13.04 23.81 -52.02
C SER A 338 -12.26 24.70 -51.03
N PHE A 339 -12.45 26.01 -51.10
CA PHE A 339 -12.02 26.98 -50.07
C PHE A 339 -13.24 27.72 -49.52
N GLU A 340 -13.26 28.01 -48.23
CA GLU A 340 -14.19 28.98 -47.65
C GLU A 340 -13.53 30.36 -47.71
N VAL A 341 -14.15 31.31 -48.42
CA VAL A 341 -13.53 32.63 -48.68
C VAL A 341 -14.39 33.76 -48.16
N VAL A 342 -13.77 34.66 -47.39
CA VAL A 342 -14.33 35.95 -46.97
C VAL A 342 -13.47 37.06 -47.55
N GLY A 343 -14.06 37.99 -48.29
CA GLY A 343 -13.40 39.21 -48.76
C GLY A 343 -13.90 40.44 -48.02
N LEU A 344 -13.04 41.43 -47.80
CA LEU A 344 -13.41 42.71 -47.20
C LEU A 344 -12.90 43.91 -47.99
N ASP A 345 -13.66 45.00 -47.90
CA ASP A 345 -13.33 46.29 -48.46
C ASP A 345 -14.06 47.39 -47.68
N ASN A 346 -13.49 48.60 -47.63
CA ASN A 346 -14.08 49.72 -46.89
C ASN A 346 -14.98 50.60 -47.78
N ASP A 347 -14.97 50.43 -49.11
CA ASP A 347 -15.88 51.14 -50.02
C ASP A 347 -17.18 50.33 -50.22
N PRO A 348 -18.36 50.86 -49.82
CA PRO A 348 -19.63 50.16 -49.97
C PRO A 348 -19.99 49.85 -51.42
N ASN A 349 -19.46 50.60 -52.39
CA ASN A 349 -19.69 50.35 -53.81
C ASN A 349 -18.81 49.19 -54.33
N VAL A 350 -17.57 49.08 -53.83
CA VAL A 350 -16.69 47.96 -54.18
C VAL A 350 -17.27 46.66 -53.64
N VAL A 351 -17.73 46.64 -52.38
CA VAL A 351 -18.41 45.47 -51.80
C VAL A 351 -19.69 45.12 -52.57
N ARG A 352 -20.50 46.12 -52.95
CA ARG A 352 -21.71 45.90 -53.76
C ARG A 352 -21.36 45.27 -55.11
N ASN A 353 -20.31 45.75 -55.77
CA ASN A 353 -19.84 45.19 -57.03
C ASN A 353 -19.30 43.76 -56.85
N ALA A 354 -18.51 43.48 -55.82
CA ALA A 354 -18.02 42.15 -55.50
C ALA A 354 -19.15 41.13 -55.30
N ILE A 355 -20.20 41.49 -54.55
CA ILE A 355 -21.39 40.64 -54.35
C ILE A 355 -22.09 40.36 -55.69
N LYS A 356 -22.24 41.37 -56.54
CA LYS A 356 -22.84 41.22 -57.87
C LYS A 356 -22.00 40.28 -58.75
N VAL A 357 -20.71 40.54 -58.89
CA VAL A 357 -19.79 39.75 -59.73
C VAL A 357 -19.70 38.29 -59.24
N ASN A 358 -19.66 38.07 -57.92
CA ASN A 358 -19.65 36.73 -57.34
C ASN A 358 -20.92 35.95 -57.67
N LYS A 359 -22.08 36.60 -57.72
CA LYS A 359 -23.31 35.95 -58.20
C LYS A 359 -23.26 35.69 -59.70
N ASP A 360 -22.87 36.69 -60.50
CA ASP A 360 -22.90 36.62 -61.96
C ASP A 360 -21.91 35.59 -62.50
N LEU A 361 -20.77 35.42 -61.83
CA LEU A 361 -19.75 34.42 -62.13
C LEU A 361 -19.97 33.11 -61.31
N GLY A 362 -21.02 32.95 -60.52
CA GLY A 362 -21.25 31.69 -59.79
C GLY A 362 -20.16 31.29 -58.78
N GLY A 363 -19.56 32.28 -58.10
CA GLY A 363 -18.73 32.07 -56.92
C GLY A 363 -19.54 31.87 -55.64
N TYR A 364 -18.85 31.46 -54.59
CA TYR A 364 -19.41 31.18 -53.26
C TYR A 364 -18.76 32.02 -52.14
N ALA A 365 -17.97 33.03 -52.50
CA ALA A 365 -17.31 33.91 -51.53
C ALA A 365 -18.32 34.82 -50.81
N LYS A 366 -17.98 35.23 -49.58
CA LYS A 366 -18.76 36.20 -48.79
C LYS A 366 -18.02 37.52 -48.72
N PHE A 367 -18.70 38.65 -48.88
CA PHE A 367 -18.07 39.97 -48.79
C PHE A 367 -18.63 40.79 -47.64
N ILE A 368 -17.74 41.49 -46.93
CA ILE A 368 -18.07 42.29 -45.76
C ILE A 368 -17.56 43.72 -46.00
N LEU A 369 -18.42 44.71 -45.76
CA LEU A 369 -18.02 46.11 -45.69
C LEU A 369 -17.32 46.35 -44.36
N MET A 370 -15.99 46.46 -44.39
CA MET A 370 -15.17 46.58 -43.21
C MET A 370 -13.82 47.20 -43.54
N ASP A 371 -13.29 47.96 -42.60
CA ASP A 371 -11.95 48.50 -42.69
C ASP A 371 -10.90 47.42 -42.38
N ALA A 372 -9.79 47.43 -43.13
CA ALA A 372 -8.71 46.46 -43.00
C ALA A 372 -7.98 46.54 -41.64
N PHE A 373 -8.09 47.66 -40.91
CA PHE A 373 -7.52 47.84 -39.57
C PHE A 373 -8.44 47.30 -38.45
N ASP A 374 -9.71 47.00 -38.76
CA ASP A 374 -10.72 46.54 -37.80
C ASP A 374 -10.93 45.01 -37.82
N LEU A 375 -9.86 44.24 -38.03
CA LEU A 375 -9.90 42.76 -38.05
C LEU A 375 -10.08 42.10 -36.67
N ASN A 376 -10.14 42.89 -35.59
CA ASN A 376 -10.26 42.43 -34.20
C ASN A 376 -11.51 41.57 -33.91
N MET A 377 -12.48 41.55 -34.82
CA MET A 377 -13.66 40.69 -34.75
C MET A 377 -13.37 39.22 -35.11
N PHE A 378 -12.30 38.97 -35.87
CA PHE A 378 -11.79 37.65 -36.17
C PHE A 378 -10.63 37.37 -35.21
N LYS A 379 -10.79 36.40 -34.30
CA LYS A 379 -9.78 36.08 -33.28
C LYS A 379 -9.36 34.62 -33.36
N GLY A 380 -8.07 34.39 -33.10
CA GLY A 380 -7.51 33.06 -32.85
C GLY A 380 -7.33 32.25 -34.12
N ASP A 381 -6.63 32.82 -35.10
CA ASP A 381 -6.23 32.12 -36.33
C ASP A 381 -7.43 31.51 -37.08
N TYR A 382 -8.56 32.24 -37.08
CA TYR A 382 -9.82 31.78 -37.66
C TYR A 382 -9.66 31.43 -39.15
N PHE A 383 -8.81 32.16 -39.85
CA PHE A 383 -8.43 31.89 -41.23
C PHE A 383 -7.10 31.14 -41.28
N ASP A 384 -6.98 30.23 -42.24
CA ASP A 384 -5.70 29.56 -42.51
C ASP A 384 -4.74 30.52 -43.20
N VAL A 385 -5.25 31.37 -44.09
CA VAL A 385 -4.47 32.43 -44.77
C VAL A 385 -5.30 33.70 -44.90
N ALA A 386 -4.74 34.83 -44.50
CA ALA A 386 -5.15 36.15 -44.96
C ALA A 386 -4.27 36.56 -46.14
N PHE A 387 -4.87 37.04 -47.22
CA PHE A 387 -4.17 37.44 -48.41
C PHE A 387 -4.64 38.78 -48.95
N SER A 388 -3.77 39.47 -49.66
CA SER A 388 -4.11 40.68 -50.40
C SER A 388 -3.24 40.81 -51.65
N GLN A 389 -3.85 41.27 -52.73
CA GLN A 389 -3.12 41.64 -53.95
C GLN A 389 -3.43 43.09 -54.26
N GLY A 390 -2.39 43.91 -54.35
CA GLY A 390 -2.54 45.30 -54.76
C GLY A 390 -3.18 46.21 -53.69
N THR A 391 -2.97 45.89 -52.41
CA THR A 391 -3.56 46.65 -51.28
C THR A 391 -2.49 47.39 -50.47
N MET A 392 -1.36 46.75 -50.13
CA MET A 392 -0.43 47.27 -49.13
C MET A 392 0.42 48.45 -49.62
N GLU A 393 0.60 48.61 -50.93
CA GLU A 393 1.41 49.65 -51.55
C GLU A 393 0.85 51.07 -51.35
N HIS A 394 -0.40 51.20 -50.92
CA HIS A 394 -1.07 52.48 -50.69
C HIS A 394 -0.81 53.07 -49.31
N PHE A 395 -0.12 52.34 -48.43
CA PHE A 395 0.02 52.64 -47.02
C PHE A 395 1.43 53.06 -46.62
N ASN A 396 1.54 53.83 -45.53
CA ASN A 396 2.84 54.15 -44.94
C ASN A 396 3.40 52.94 -44.13
N ASP A 397 4.67 52.98 -43.74
CA ASP A 397 5.32 51.83 -43.07
C ASP A 397 4.64 51.40 -41.77
N ALA A 398 4.14 52.35 -40.98
CA ALA A 398 3.47 52.05 -39.71
C ALA A 398 2.11 51.38 -39.97
N GLU A 399 1.37 51.88 -40.95
CA GLU A 399 0.10 51.31 -41.39
C GLU A 399 0.28 49.91 -41.99
N ILE A 400 1.33 49.66 -42.78
CA ILE A 400 1.64 48.33 -43.30
C ILE A 400 1.89 47.35 -42.15
N ILE A 401 2.72 47.72 -41.18
CA ILE A 401 3.03 46.88 -40.01
C ILE A 401 1.75 46.61 -39.21
N GLU A 402 0.94 47.63 -38.95
CA GLU A 402 -0.31 47.46 -38.22
C GLU A 402 -1.28 46.55 -38.97
N MET A 403 -1.44 46.74 -40.28
CA MET A 403 -2.33 45.94 -41.10
C MET A 403 -1.89 44.47 -41.19
N ILE A 404 -0.59 44.19 -41.29
CA ILE A 404 -0.06 42.81 -41.24
C ILE A 404 -0.30 42.20 -39.86
N SER A 405 -0.08 42.96 -38.79
CA SER A 405 -0.30 42.50 -37.41
C SER A 405 -1.76 42.12 -37.19
N LYS A 406 -2.69 42.95 -37.68
CA LYS A 406 -4.13 42.71 -37.62
C LYS A 406 -4.56 41.50 -38.43
N GLN A 407 -3.94 41.26 -39.58
CA GLN A 407 -4.17 40.05 -40.35
C GLN A 407 -3.64 38.80 -39.65
N LEU A 408 -2.48 38.86 -39.00
CA LEU A 408 -1.93 37.76 -38.20
C LEU A 408 -2.75 37.48 -36.92
N GLU A 409 -3.45 38.48 -36.37
CA GLU A 409 -4.42 38.24 -35.27
C GLU A 409 -5.63 37.39 -35.75
N ALA A 410 -5.96 37.49 -37.04
CA ALA A 410 -7.10 36.82 -37.65
C ALA A 410 -6.75 35.52 -38.39
N ALA A 411 -5.49 35.35 -38.81
CA ALA A 411 -5.05 34.26 -39.68
C ALA A 411 -3.66 33.70 -39.33
N LYS A 412 -3.48 32.38 -39.51
CA LYS A 412 -2.19 31.69 -39.28
C LYS A 412 -1.05 32.20 -40.15
N PHE A 413 -1.38 32.59 -41.38
CA PHE A 413 -0.41 33.11 -42.34
C PHE A 413 -0.96 34.34 -43.04
N VAL A 414 -0.10 35.31 -43.27
CA VAL A 414 -0.36 36.45 -44.16
C VAL A 414 0.43 36.28 -45.43
N ILE A 415 -0.25 36.33 -46.58
CA ILE A 415 0.37 36.22 -47.89
C ILE A 415 -0.07 37.41 -48.73
N PHE A 416 0.83 38.33 -49.03
CA PHE A 416 0.49 39.48 -49.86
C PHE A 416 1.33 39.55 -51.13
N SER A 417 0.74 40.14 -52.17
CA SER A 417 1.41 40.48 -53.42
C SER A 417 1.27 41.96 -53.71
N VAL A 418 2.38 42.59 -54.08
CA VAL A 418 2.46 44.02 -54.40
C VAL A 418 3.29 44.25 -55.66
N PRO A 419 2.97 45.30 -56.44
CA PRO A 419 3.81 45.70 -57.56
C PRO A 419 5.19 46.13 -57.07
N SER A 420 6.23 45.69 -57.78
CA SER A 420 7.61 46.07 -57.48
C SER A 420 8.01 47.37 -58.19
N ILE A 421 9.22 47.84 -57.91
CA ILE A 421 9.90 48.90 -58.70
C ILE A 421 10.01 48.60 -60.20
N TYR A 422 9.93 47.33 -60.61
CA TYR A 422 10.02 46.92 -62.01
C TYR A 422 8.66 46.81 -62.72
N TYR A 423 7.55 47.09 -62.02
CA TYR A 423 6.22 47.02 -62.61
C TYR A 423 6.01 48.13 -63.66
N PRO A 424 5.71 47.79 -64.94
CA PRO A 424 5.83 48.73 -66.07
C PRO A 424 4.69 49.75 -66.19
N HIS A 425 3.56 49.57 -65.50
CA HIS A 425 2.38 50.42 -65.64
C HIS A 425 2.28 51.47 -64.53
N LYS A 426 1.74 52.65 -64.84
CA LYS A 426 1.40 53.66 -63.82
C LYS A 426 0.04 53.31 -63.24
N GLU A 427 0.02 52.91 -61.98
CA GLU A 427 -1.19 52.49 -61.26
C GLU A 427 -1.86 53.69 -60.57
N PHE A 428 -3.00 53.45 -59.91
CA PHE A 428 -3.97 54.48 -59.53
C PHE A 428 -3.74 54.99 -58.10
N GLY A 429 -3.18 56.20 -57.99
CA GLY A 429 -3.15 56.94 -56.72
C GLY A 429 -1.75 57.14 -56.13
N ASN A 430 -1.59 56.85 -54.85
CA ASN A 430 -0.44 57.16 -53.99
C ASN A 430 0.52 55.97 -53.78
N GLU A 431 0.53 55.02 -54.71
CA GLU A 431 1.23 53.73 -54.57
C GLU A 431 2.75 53.87 -54.44
N ARG A 432 3.30 53.12 -53.50
CA ARG A 432 4.72 53.02 -53.19
C ARG A 432 5.31 51.75 -53.80
N LYS A 433 5.80 51.86 -55.04
CA LYS A 433 6.59 50.79 -55.66
C LYS A 433 7.96 50.70 -55.01
N MET A 434 8.23 49.56 -54.39
CA MET A 434 9.40 49.34 -53.55
C MET A 434 10.14 48.08 -54.00
N SER A 435 11.44 48.04 -53.73
CA SER A 435 12.24 46.84 -53.95
C SER A 435 11.92 45.78 -52.90
N LYS A 436 12.31 44.53 -53.17
CA LYS A 436 12.26 43.44 -52.20
C LYS A 436 12.99 43.80 -50.92
N GLU A 437 14.14 44.47 -51.03
CA GLU A 437 14.98 44.88 -49.90
C GLU A 437 14.27 45.93 -49.02
N ASP A 438 13.56 46.88 -49.63
CA ASP A 438 12.76 47.88 -48.92
C ASP A 438 11.61 47.21 -48.14
N TRP A 439 10.90 46.27 -48.78
CA TRP A 439 9.87 45.47 -48.11
C TRP A 439 10.45 44.65 -46.96
N GLU A 440 11.62 44.02 -47.16
CA GLU A 440 12.29 43.25 -46.10
C GLU A 440 12.64 44.13 -44.89
N MET A 441 13.05 45.39 -45.11
CA MET A 441 13.31 46.34 -44.04
C MET A 441 12.07 46.69 -43.23
N ILE A 442 10.93 46.95 -43.90
CA ILE A 442 9.65 47.24 -43.22
C ILE A 442 9.20 46.03 -42.39
N LEU A 443 9.28 44.84 -42.98
CA LEU A 443 8.84 43.60 -42.32
C LEU A 443 9.71 43.25 -41.10
N LYS A 444 11.04 43.44 -41.19
CA LYS A 444 11.95 43.28 -40.05
C LYS A 444 11.67 44.29 -38.94
N LYS A 445 11.28 45.52 -39.29
CA LYS A 445 10.92 46.54 -38.30
C LYS A 445 9.64 46.17 -37.53
N GLY A 446 8.72 45.44 -38.15
CA GLY A 446 7.54 44.87 -37.51
C GLY A 446 7.80 43.58 -36.72
N ASP A 447 9.04 43.09 -36.65
CA ASP A 447 9.42 41.84 -36.00
C ASP A 447 8.65 40.60 -36.50
N PHE A 448 8.32 40.59 -37.80
CA PHE A 448 7.54 39.52 -38.40
C PHE A 448 8.39 38.29 -38.75
N ASN A 449 7.80 37.10 -38.59
CA ASN A 449 8.39 35.85 -39.05
C ASN A 449 8.20 35.69 -40.58
N ILE A 450 9.14 36.25 -41.34
CA ILE A 450 9.15 36.19 -42.81
C ILE A 450 9.55 34.77 -43.26
N ILE A 451 8.59 34.00 -43.74
CA ILE A 451 8.79 32.64 -44.26
C ILE A 451 9.35 32.68 -45.68
N GLY A 452 8.88 33.64 -46.47
CA GLY A 452 9.30 33.83 -47.84
C GLY A 452 9.07 35.26 -48.29
N LEU A 453 9.99 35.78 -49.07
CA LEU A 453 9.86 37.06 -49.72
C LEU A 453 10.58 36.93 -51.06
N ASP A 454 9.87 37.06 -52.18
CA ASP A 454 10.50 36.89 -53.48
C ASP A 454 9.80 37.63 -54.62
N TYR A 455 10.57 37.83 -55.68
CA TYR A 455 10.05 38.35 -56.94
C TYR A 455 9.31 37.25 -57.72
N TYR A 456 8.26 37.63 -58.42
CA TYR A 456 7.63 36.78 -59.43
C TYR A 456 7.15 37.60 -60.64
N LYS A 457 6.76 36.90 -61.71
CA LYS A 457 6.33 37.49 -62.99
C LYS A 457 7.40 38.42 -63.56
N ASP A 458 8.58 37.87 -63.88
CA ASP A 458 9.73 38.62 -64.41
C ASP A 458 10.11 39.84 -63.54
N SER A 459 10.10 39.61 -62.23
CA SER A 459 10.35 40.62 -61.19
C SER A 459 9.34 41.75 -61.11
N GLN A 460 8.22 41.69 -61.83
CA GLN A 460 7.21 42.74 -61.81
C GLN A 460 6.48 42.84 -60.47
N HIS A 461 6.31 41.73 -59.76
CA HIS A 461 5.62 41.68 -58.47
C HIS A 461 6.50 41.06 -57.39
N ILE A 462 6.23 41.43 -56.15
CA ILE A 462 6.82 40.80 -54.96
C ILE A 462 5.71 40.05 -54.24
N VAL A 463 5.99 38.81 -53.87
CA VAL A 463 5.15 38.02 -52.97
C VAL A 463 5.85 37.83 -51.64
N CYS A 464 5.12 38.00 -50.55
CA CYS A 464 5.60 37.74 -49.20
C CYS A 464 4.69 36.72 -48.50
N VAL A 465 5.30 35.86 -47.69
CA VAL A 465 4.64 34.93 -46.77
C VAL A 465 5.16 35.20 -45.37
N ILE A 466 4.24 35.43 -44.45
CA ILE A 466 4.53 35.68 -43.04
C ILE A 466 3.72 34.67 -42.22
N GLY A 467 4.37 34.04 -41.24
CA GLY A 467 3.71 33.15 -40.29
C GLY A 467 3.39 33.86 -38.97
N SER A 468 2.28 33.47 -38.34
CA SER A 468 1.92 33.83 -36.97
C SER A 468 2.86 33.22 -35.93
#